data_AF-A0A957AKT8-F1
#
_entry.id   AF-A0A957AKT8-F1
#
_cell.length_a   1.000
_cell.length_b   1.000
_cell.length_c   1.000
_cell.angle_alpha   90.00
_cell.angle_beta   90.00
_cell.angle_gamma   90.00
#
_symmetry.space_group_name_H-M   'P 1'
#
loop_
_entity.id
_entity.type
_entity.pdbx_description
1 polymer ?
#
loop_
_entity_poly.entity_id
_entity_poly.type
_entity_poly.pdbx_seq_one_letter_code
_entity_poly.pdbx_strand_id
1 'polypeptide(L)'
;MQYTDTASAGNGGVATASANGGAVAIGDVNSGGNAGNAIGVGDTWGGTVAVDGGSVGNATSLDVSANGGTAIADASGGSYNLAFVS
;
A
#
# COMPACT_ATOMS: atom_id res chain seq x y z
N MET A 1 -32.46 34.87 36.42
CA MET A 1 -31.73 33.59 36.29
C MET A 1 -32.66 32.63 35.56
N GLN A 2 -32.35 32.26 34.32
CA GLN A 2 -33.13 31.26 33.59
C GLN A 2 -32.62 29.87 34.01
N TYR A 3 -33.52 28.98 34.43
CA TYR A 3 -33.19 27.56 34.63
C TYR A 3 -33.36 26.86 33.29
N THR A 4 -32.27 26.30 32.76
CA THR A 4 -32.28 25.53 31.51
C THR A 4 -32.39 24.06 31.85
N ASP A 5 -33.61 23.55 31.77
CA ASP A 5 -33.93 22.13 31.89
C ASP A 5 -33.80 21.47 30.52
N THR A 6 -32.74 20.68 30.32
CA THR A 6 -32.44 20.04 29.04
C THR A 6 -32.56 18.52 29.17
N ALA A 7 -33.52 17.91 28.47
CA ALA A 7 -33.55 16.47 28.26
C ALA A 7 -33.16 16.15 26.82
N SER A 8 -32.33 15.13 26.62
CA SER A 8 -31.85 14.78 25.29
C SER A 8 -31.73 13.27 25.10
N ALA A 9 -32.16 12.81 23.93
CA ALA A 9 -32.37 11.42 23.57
C ALA A 9 -32.03 11.28 22.09
N GLY A 10 -31.21 10.29 21.74
CA GLY A 10 -30.84 10.08 20.34
C GLY A 10 -29.74 10.99 19.81
N ASN A 11 -28.97 11.61 20.70
CA ASN A 11 -27.85 12.43 20.25
C ASN A 11 -26.70 11.54 19.81
N GLY A 12 -26.52 11.49 18.49
CA GLY A 12 -25.28 11.04 17.90
C GLY A 12 -24.09 11.87 18.36
N GLY A 13 -22.90 11.28 18.33
CA GLY A 13 -21.65 11.95 18.67
C GLY A 13 -21.01 12.71 17.50
N VAL A 14 -19.78 13.17 17.71
CA VAL A 14 -18.87 13.53 16.60
C VAL A 14 -18.10 12.26 16.24
N ALA A 15 -18.26 11.78 15.02
CA ALA A 15 -17.45 10.68 14.50
C ALA A 15 -16.47 11.21 13.46
N THR A 16 -15.18 11.03 13.72
CA THR A 16 -14.10 11.36 12.79
C THR A 16 -13.33 10.08 12.53
N ALA A 17 -13.19 9.69 11.27
CA ALA A 17 -12.29 8.62 10.88
C ALA A 17 -11.35 9.13 9.79
N SER A 18 -10.12 8.64 9.83
CA SER A 18 -9.06 9.06 8.93
C SER A 18 -8.28 7.84 8.47
N ALA A 19 -8.12 7.72 7.15
CA ALA A 19 -7.34 6.70 6.47
C ALA A 19 -6.11 7.37 5.84
N ASN A 20 -5.33 8.06 6.66
CA ASN A 20 -4.15 8.76 6.16
C ASN A 20 -3.07 7.74 5.81
N GLY A 21 -2.70 7.71 4.52
CA GLY A 21 -1.53 6.97 4.05
C GLY A 21 -0.22 7.51 4.59
N GLY A 22 0.84 6.75 4.37
CA GLY A 22 2.21 7.14 4.72
C GLY A 22 2.90 7.96 3.63
N ALA A 23 4.09 8.46 3.96
CA ALA A 23 5.05 8.88 2.95
C ALA A 23 6.00 7.71 2.67
N VAL A 24 6.32 7.47 1.39
CA VAL A 24 7.40 6.54 1.03
C VAL A 24 8.49 7.28 0.29
N ALA A 25 9.71 7.16 0.81
CA ALA A 25 10.92 7.63 0.15
C ALA A 25 11.74 6.40 -0.26
N ILE A 26 12.16 6.38 -1.53
CA ILE A 26 13.03 5.35 -2.08
C ILE A 26 14.33 6.03 -2.47
N GLY A 27 15.45 5.46 -2.03
CA GLY A 27 16.78 5.87 -2.46
C GLY A 27 17.15 5.28 -3.81
N ASP A 28 18.44 5.08 -4.05
CA ASP A 28 18.90 4.49 -5.30
C ASP A 28 18.43 3.04 -5.45
N VAL A 29 17.86 2.75 -6.62
CA VAL A 29 17.43 1.41 -7.03
C VAL A 29 18.34 0.97 -8.16
N ASN A 30 19.35 0.15 -7.83
CA ASN A 30 20.34 -0.31 -8.80
C ASN A 30 20.24 -1.83 -8.99
N SER A 31 20.11 -2.23 -10.26
CA SER A 31 20.09 -3.64 -10.67
C SER A 31 21.48 -4.26 -10.80
N GLY A 32 22.55 -3.47 -10.61
CA GLY A 32 23.94 -3.93 -10.56
C GLY A 32 24.66 -4.00 -11.91
N GLY A 33 25.96 -4.31 -11.85
CA GLY A 33 26.89 -4.50 -12.97
C GLY A 33 26.64 -5.80 -13.72
N ASN A 34 25.52 -5.87 -14.42
CA ASN A 34 25.12 -7.05 -15.17
C ASN A 34 25.99 -7.21 -16.41
N ALA A 35 26.88 -8.20 -16.36
CA ALA A 35 27.56 -8.72 -17.54
C ALA A 35 26.85 -10.00 -17.96
N GLY A 36 26.46 -10.08 -19.24
CA GLY A 36 25.90 -11.29 -19.82
C GLY A 36 26.96 -12.38 -20.03
N ASN A 37 26.61 -13.40 -20.81
CA ASN A 37 27.53 -14.52 -21.06
C ASN A 37 28.65 -14.11 -22.02
N ALA A 38 29.89 -14.39 -21.64
CA ALA A 38 31.06 -14.28 -22.52
C ALA A 38 31.42 -15.68 -23.03
N ILE A 39 31.50 -15.85 -24.34
CA ILE A 39 31.84 -17.16 -24.94
C ILE A 39 33.01 -17.01 -25.89
N GLY A 40 34.12 -17.64 -25.53
CA GLY A 40 35.28 -17.81 -26.41
C GLY A 40 35.22 -19.17 -27.10
N VAL A 41 35.38 -19.18 -28.41
CA VAL A 41 35.50 -20.40 -29.22
C VAL A 41 36.88 -20.42 -29.87
N GLY A 42 37.64 -21.49 -29.66
CA GLY A 42 38.97 -21.69 -30.26
C GLY A 42 38.91 -22.41 -31.61
N ASP A 43 40.02 -23.00 -32.03
CA ASP A 43 40.08 -23.76 -33.29
C ASP A 43 39.13 -24.96 -33.26
N THR A 44 38.36 -25.14 -34.34
CA THR A 44 37.39 -26.23 -34.51
C THR A 44 37.70 -27.06 -35.75
N TRP A 45 37.51 -28.38 -35.70
CA TRP A 45 37.76 -29.30 -36.82
C TRP A 45 36.83 -30.53 -36.77
N GLY A 46 36.34 -30.99 -37.91
CA GLY A 46 35.73 -32.32 -38.04
C GLY A 46 34.22 -32.43 -37.78
N GLY A 47 33.45 -31.35 -37.76
CA GLY A 47 31.99 -31.41 -37.61
C GLY A 47 31.36 -30.05 -37.30
N THR A 48 30.04 -30.04 -37.08
CA THR A 48 29.28 -28.83 -36.73
C THR A 48 29.56 -28.39 -35.30
N VAL A 49 29.81 -27.10 -35.09
CA VAL A 49 29.92 -26.50 -33.76
C VAL A 49 28.76 -25.55 -33.55
N ALA A 50 27.90 -25.88 -32.59
CA ALA A 50 26.79 -25.04 -32.16
C ALA A 50 27.09 -24.47 -30.77
N VAL A 51 26.96 -23.16 -30.64
CA VAL A 51 27.19 -22.44 -29.39
C VAL A 51 25.98 -21.57 -29.11
N ASP A 52 25.36 -21.79 -27.96
CA ASP A 52 24.25 -20.99 -27.47
C ASP A 52 24.67 -20.28 -26.18
N GLY A 53 24.58 -18.95 -26.21
CA GLY A 53 24.84 -18.12 -25.05
C GLY A 53 23.66 -18.01 -24.10
N GLY A 54 22.55 -18.70 -24.37
CA GLY A 54 21.37 -18.69 -23.53
C GLY A 54 20.74 -17.30 -23.40
N SER A 55 19.76 -17.20 -22.50
CA SER A 55 19.08 -15.93 -22.20
C SER A 55 19.61 -15.35 -20.89
N VAL A 56 19.93 -14.05 -20.90
CA VAL A 56 20.31 -13.31 -19.69
C VAL A 56 19.20 -12.33 -19.35
N GLY A 57 18.58 -12.54 -18.20
CA GLY A 57 17.57 -11.66 -17.64
C GLY A 57 18.10 -10.99 -16.40
N ASN A 58 17.87 -9.69 -16.29
CA ASN A 58 18.10 -8.95 -15.06
C ASN A 58 16.89 -8.06 -14.80
N ALA A 59 16.28 -8.25 -13.63
CA ALA A 59 15.05 -7.56 -13.25
C ALA A 59 15.12 -7.09 -11.81
N THR A 60 14.77 -5.83 -11.58
CA THR A 60 14.51 -5.27 -10.26
C THR A 60 13.05 -4.84 -10.22
N SER A 61 12.25 -5.53 -9.43
CA SER A 61 10.85 -5.20 -9.22
C SER A 61 10.68 -4.56 -7.85
N LEU A 62 9.90 -3.48 -7.81
CA LEU A 62 9.53 -2.78 -6.59
C LEU A 62 8.02 -2.66 -6.53
N ASP A 63 7.44 -3.18 -5.46
CA ASP A 63 6.04 -2.95 -5.11
C ASP A 63 6.01 -2.10 -3.85
N VAL A 64 5.60 -0.84 -4.01
CA VAL A 64 5.70 0.17 -2.96
C VAL A 64 4.32 0.76 -2.74
N SER A 65 3.82 0.57 -1.52
CA SER A 65 2.50 1.03 -1.11
C SER A 65 2.60 1.90 0.13
N ALA A 66 1.86 3.01 0.11
CA ALA A 66 1.67 3.90 1.24
C ALA A 66 0.18 3.96 1.65
N ASN A 67 -0.57 2.87 1.40
CA ASN A 67 -2.03 2.88 1.52
C ASN A 67 -2.49 3.17 2.95
N GLY A 68 -3.33 4.19 3.10
CA GLY A 68 -3.96 4.57 4.37
C GLY A 68 -5.14 3.69 4.80
N GLY A 69 -5.49 2.69 3.99
CA GLY A 69 -6.57 1.75 4.28
C GLY A 69 -7.96 2.35 4.16
N THR A 70 -8.91 1.80 4.93
CA THR A 70 -10.31 2.22 4.96
C THR A 70 -10.65 2.76 6.34
N ALA A 71 -11.21 3.96 6.39
CA ALA A 71 -11.65 4.61 7.62
C ALA A 71 -13.17 4.69 7.65
N ILE A 72 -13.77 4.16 8.73
CA ILE A 72 -15.22 4.17 8.97
C ILE A 72 -15.45 4.84 10.31
N ALA A 73 -16.33 5.83 10.32
CA ALA A 73 -16.80 6.52 11.52
C ALA A 73 -18.33 6.41 11.56
N ASP A 74 -18.88 6.06 12.73
CA ASP A 74 -20.32 6.08 12.99
C ASP A 74 -20.59 6.86 14.28
N ALA A 75 -21.56 7.75 14.23
CA ALA A 75 -22.04 8.55 15.35
C ALA A 75 -23.56 8.40 15.48
N SER A 76 -24.10 7.21 15.23
CA SER A 76 -25.52 6.98 15.33
C SER A 76 -26.03 7.17 16.77
N GLY A 77 -27.12 7.92 16.93
CA GLY A 77 -27.78 8.17 18.22
C GLY A 77 -28.71 7.04 18.70
N GLY A 78 -28.77 5.91 17.99
CA GLY A 78 -29.66 4.79 18.31
C GLY A 78 -31.16 5.08 18.14
N SER A 79 -31.99 4.08 18.43
CA SER A 79 -33.47 4.13 18.35
C SER A 79 -34.10 3.91 19.72
N TYR A 80 -35.39 4.23 19.88
CA TYR A 80 -36.16 4.10 21.14
C TYR A 80 -35.67 4.99 22.29
N ASN A 81 -35.15 6.17 21.96
CA ASN A 81 -34.71 7.13 22.97
C ASN A 81 -35.90 7.95 23.50
N LEU A 82 -35.97 8.09 24.82
CA LEU A 82 -36.97 8.89 25.52
C LEU A 82 -36.24 9.90 26.43
N ALA A 83 -36.64 11.16 26.38
CA ALA A 83 -36.07 12.25 27.17
C ALA A 83 -37.19 13.11 27.76
N PHE A 84 -37.16 13.37 29.07
CA PHE A 84 -38.11 14.25 29.76
C PHE A 84 -37.40 15.01 30.91
N VAL A 85 -37.89 16.20 31.26
CA VAL A 85 -37.48 16.95 32.46
C VAL A 85 -38.69 17.10 33.40
N SER A 86 -38.47 17.22 34.70
CA SER A 86 -39.48 17.21 35.78
C SER A 86 -39.71 18.59 36.40
#